data_AF-A0A524FPK8-F1
#
_entry.id   AF-A0A524FPK8-F1
#
_cell.length_a   1.000
_cell.length_b   1.000
_cell.length_c   1.000
_cell.angle_alpha   90.00
_cell.angle_beta   90.00
_cell.angle_gamma   90.00
#
_symmetry.space_group_name_H-M   'P 1'
#
loop_
_entity.id
_entity.type
_entity.pdbx_description
1 polymer ?
#
loop_
_entity_poly.entity_id
_entity_poly.type
_entity_poly.pdbx_seq_one_letter_code
_entity_poly.pdbx_strand_id
1 'polypeptide(L)'
;MKRALQLMLALSIISLFLISPVAAATSQGLEWGIESGDQWNFDFTVKEVNEDDFIEVMYFESTGGLTTIPNILTDWVSIPDPTFDITWENGSSIGFYGLIFIFYFIVSDTFVVPIGNYTLLGELYEDSLYNGTIYNSASYWGMQLNDFEFSGNTLDIHV
;
A
#
# COMPACT_ATOMS: atom_id res chain seq x y z
N MET A 1 -4.59 8.14 52.36
CA MET A 1 -4.60 8.71 50.99
C MET A 1 -3.26 8.59 50.26
N LYS A 2 -2.10 8.89 50.87
CA LYS A 2 -0.78 8.75 50.21
C LYS A 2 -0.53 7.37 49.56
N ARG A 3 -0.89 6.27 50.23
CA ARG A 3 -0.68 4.90 49.70
C ARG A 3 -1.52 4.59 48.46
N ALA A 4 -2.77 5.05 48.43
CA ALA A 4 -3.64 4.88 47.26
C ALA A 4 -3.16 5.70 46.06
N LEU A 5 -2.65 6.90 46.31
CA LEU A 5 -2.07 7.77 45.28
C LEU A 5 -0.78 7.16 44.69
N GLN A 6 0.08 6.60 45.54
CA GLN A 6 1.30 5.89 45.11
C GLN A 6 0.96 4.64 44.29
N LEU A 7 -0.09 3.92 44.66
CA LEU A 7 -0.54 2.73 43.94
C LEU A 7 -1.10 3.08 42.56
N MET A 8 -1.90 4.15 42.46
CA MET A 8 -2.40 4.66 41.17
C MET A 8 -1.27 5.15 40.27
N LEU A 9 -0.28 5.86 40.82
CA LEU A 9 0.88 6.31 40.05
C LEU A 9 1.73 5.14 39.54
N ALA A 10 1.92 4.12 40.37
CA ALA A 10 2.63 2.91 39.99
C ALA A 10 1.90 2.16 38.87
N LEU A 11 0.57 2.01 38.98
CA LEU A 11 -0.27 1.40 37.94
C LEU A 11 -0.23 2.19 36.63
N SER A 12 -0.26 3.53 36.66
CA SER A 12 -0.15 4.34 35.45
C SER A 12 1.22 4.24 34.78
N ILE A 13 2.28 4.11 35.55
CA ILE A 13 3.64 3.92 35.02
C ILE A 13 3.75 2.53 34.39
N ILE A 14 3.24 1.49 35.07
CA ILE A 14 3.22 0.13 34.53
C ILE A 14 2.39 0.06 33.24
N SER A 15 1.25 0.77 33.16
CA SER A 15 0.46 0.81 31.93
C SER A 15 1.16 1.44 30.74
N LEU A 16 2.09 2.39 30.95
CA LEU A 16 2.91 2.96 29.88
C LEU A 16 3.88 1.92 29.28
N PHE A 17 4.27 0.90 30.06
CA PHE A 17 5.12 -0.21 29.60
C PHE A 17 4.32 -1.42 29.09
N LEU A 18 2.99 -1.42 29.27
CA LEU A 18 2.10 -2.45 28.72
C LEU A 18 1.67 -2.16 27.28
N ILE A 19 1.87 -0.93 26.79
CA ILE A 19 1.84 -0.66 25.37
C ILE A 19 3.11 -1.28 24.80
N SER A 20 2.97 -2.46 24.18
CA SER A 20 4.05 -3.08 23.44
C SER A 20 4.64 -2.05 22.47
N PRO A 21 5.97 -1.97 22.29
CA PRO A 21 6.49 -1.35 21.09
C PRO A 21 5.77 -2.03 19.92
N VAL A 22 5.14 -1.25 19.04
CA VAL A 22 4.64 -1.77 17.76
C VAL A 22 5.88 -2.32 17.09
N ALA A 23 6.05 -3.63 17.20
CA ALA A 23 7.27 -4.30 16.80
C ALA A 23 7.23 -4.32 15.28
N ALA A 24 7.95 -3.39 14.66
CA ALA A 24 8.21 -3.46 13.24
C ALA A 24 8.65 -4.89 12.90
N ALA A 25 8.03 -5.48 11.88
CA ALA A 25 8.23 -6.89 11.54
C ALA A 25 9.68 -7.19 11.15
N THR A 26 10.46 -6.19 10.73
CA THR A 26 11.88 -6.31 10.38
C THR A 26 12.78 -5.42 11.23
N SER A 27 14.07 -5.79 11.30
CA SER A 27 15.12 -4.97 11.94
C SER A 27 15.31 -3.57 11.32
N GLN A 28 14.76 -3.35 10.13
CA GLN A 28 14.80 -2.08 9.41
C GLN A 28 13.54 -1.22 9.58
N GLY A 29 12.57 -1.65 10.40
CA GLY A 29 11.38 -0.84 10.65
C GLY A 29 10.27 -1.02 9.63
N LEU A 30 10.22 -2.15 8.90
CA LEU A 30 9.20 -2.41 7.88
C LEU A 30 8.17 -3.41 8.36
N GLU A 31 6.92 -3.19 7.98
CA GLU A 31 5.79 -4.09 8.22
C GLU A 31 4.72 -3.97 7.11
N TRP A 32 3.86 -4.97 6.96
CA TRP A 32 2.73 -4.84 6.05
C TRP A 32 1.63 -3.99 6.68
N GLY A 33 1.18 -2.97 5.97
CA GLY A 33 0.03 -2.14 6.37
C GLY A 33 -1.32 -2.70 5.93
N ILE A 34 -1.32 -3.86 5.27
CA ILE A 34 -2.50 -4.54 4.75
C ILE A 34 -2.52 -6.00 5.24
N GLU A 35 -3.70 -6.57 5.30
CA GLU A 35 -3.94 -7.97 5.65
C GLU A 35 -4.63 -8.72 4.49
N SER A 36 -4.49 -10.05 4.48
CA SER A 36 -5.25 -10.87 3.52
C SER A 36 -6.74 -10.79 3.84
N GLY A 37 -7.54 -10.48 2.83
CA GLY A 37 -8.97 -10.18 2.93
C GLY A 37 -9.28 -8.68 2.95
N ASP A 38 -8.27 -7.80 3.00
CA ASP A 38 -8.49 -6.36 2.83
C ASP A 38 -9.01 -6.07 1.41
N GLN A 39 -9.97 -5.15 1.34
CA GLN A 39 -10.67 -4.82 0.10
C GLN A 39 -10.69 -3.32 -0.17
N TRP A 40 -10.40 -2.96 -1.42
CA TRP A 40 -10.57 -1.62 -1.97
C TRP A 40 -11.67 -1.61 -3.03
N ASN A 41 -12.51 -0.59 -2.97
CA ASN A 41 -13.64 -0.44 -3.88
C ASN A 41 -13.39 0.78 -4.76
N PHE A 42 -13.47 0.60 -6.08
CA PHE A 42 -13.27 1.65 -7.06
C PHE A 42 -14.57 1.89 -7.83
N ASP A 43 -15.08 3.11 -7.74
CA ASP A 43 -16.26 3.55 -8.47
C ASP A 43 -15.82 4.19 -9.79
N PHE A 44 -16.20 3.59 -10.91
CA PHE A 44 -16.00 4.14 -12.25
C PHE A 44 -17.30 4.78 -12.71
N THR A 45 -17.28 6.10 -12.91
CA THR A 45 -18.40 6.83 -13.50
C THR A 45 -17.95 7.49 -14.78
N VAL A 46 -18.49 7.05 -15.91
CA VAL A 46 -18.31 7.72 -17.21
C VAL A 46 -19.57 8.51 -17.49
N LYS A 47 -19.41 9.83 -17.58
CA LYS A 47 -20.50 10.75 -17.91
C LYS A 47 -20.40 11.16 -19.36
N GLU A 48 -21.40 10.79 -20.15
CA GLU A 48 -21.50 11.21 -21.54
C GLU A 48 -22.63 12.23 -21.73
N VAL A 49 -22.38 13.23 -22.57
CA VAL A 49 -23.37 14.28 -22.83
C VAL A 49 -24.44 13.74 -23.76
N ASN A 50 -25.68 13.63 -23.24
CA ASN A 50 -26.87 13.08 -23.89
C ASN A 50 -26.97 11.54 -23.91
N GLU A 51 -26.20 10.83 -23.10
CA GLU A 51 -26.39 9.39 -22.85
C GLU A 51 -26.56 9.11 -21.36
N ASP A 52 -26.97 7.88 -21.02
CA ASP A 52 -27.07 7.44 -19.63
C ASP A 52 -25.66 7.31 -19.03
N ASP A 53 -25.50 7.74 -17.77
CA ASP A 53 -24.25 7.58 -17.04
C ASP A 53 -23.90 6.07 -16.92
N PHE A 54 -22.70 5.70 -17.36
CA PHE A 54 -22.16 4.37 -17.14
C PHE A 54 -21.48 4.33 -15.77
N ILE A 55 -22.07 3.59 -14.85
CA ILE A 55 -21.58 3.43 -13.47
C ILE A 55 -21.25 1.95 -13.26
N GLU A 56 -19.99 1.65 -13.00
CA GLU A 56 -19.53 0.32 -12.62
C GLU A 56 -18.68 0.41 -11.36
N VAL A 57 -18.80 -0.58 -10.49
CA VAL A 57 -18.01 -0.69 -9.27
C VAL A 57 -17.11 -1.92 -9.38
N MET A 58 -15.86 -1.74 -9.00
CA MET A 58 -14.83 -2.76 -8.99
C MET A 58 -14.36 -3.02 -7.58
N TYR A 59 -14.17 -4.29 -7.25
CA TYR A 59 -13.61 -4.75 -5.99
C TYR A 59 -12.23 -5.33 -6.21
N PHE A 60 -11.30 -4.86 -5.37
CA PHE A 60 -9.93 -5.29 -5.32
C PHE A 60 -9.68 -5.92 -3.96
N GLU A 61 -9.49 -7.23 -3.90
CA GLU A 61 -9.32 -7.96 -2.64
C GLU A 61 -7.89 -8.53 -2.56
N SER A 62 -7.20 -8.31 -1.44
CA SER A 62 -5.92 -8.97 -1.19
C SER A 62 -6.14 -10.44 -0.84
N THR A 63 -5.73 -11.34 -1.72
CA THR A 63 -5.88 -12.78 -1.51
C THR A 63 -4.70 -13.43 -0.81
N GLY A 64 -3.59 -12.69 -0.63
CA GLY A 64 -2.37 -13.21 -0.04
C GLY A 64 -1.12 -12.56 -0.61
N GLY A 65 -0.05 -13.34 -0.77
CA GLY A 65 1.27 -12.85 -1.21
C GLY A 65 2.04 -12.03 -0.16
N LEU A 66 1.37 -11.65 0.94
CA LEU A 66 1.92 -11.00 2.13
C LEU A 66 2.77 -11.96 2.97
N THR A 67 3.79 -12.54 2.35
CA THR A 67 4.76 -13.38 3.04
C THR A 67 5.66 -12.51 3.93
N THR A 68 6.39 -13.17 4.84
CA THR A 68 7.31 -12.48 5.75
C THR A 68 8.34 -11.68 4.97
N ILE A 69 8.35 -10.36 5.18
CA ILE A 69 9.37 -9.46 4.62
C ILE A 69 10.75 -9.91 5.14
N PRO A 70 11.77 -10.04 4.28
CA PRO A 70 13.13 -10.32 4.72
C PRO A 70 13.58 -9.36 5.83
N ASN A 71 14.24 -9.90 6.88
CA ASN A 71 14.64 -9.08 8.02
C ASN A 71 15.60 -7.93 7.66
N ILE A 72 16.37 -8.11 6.58
CA ILE A 72 17.21 -7.09 5.95
C ILE A 72 16.91 -7.14 4.46
N LEU A 73 16.36 -6.06 3.93
CA LEU A 73 16.18 -5.79 2.50
C LEU A 73 17.39 -5.03 1.98
N THR A 74 17.95 -5.53 0.88
CA THR A 74 19.07 -4.93 0.15
C THR A 74 18.74 -4.61 -1.30
N ASP A 75 17.60 -5.09 -1.79
CA ASP A 75 17.14 -4.92 -3.17
C ASP A 75 15.61 -4.79 -3.15
N TRP A 76 15.06 -3.96 -4.05
CA TRP A 76 13.62 -3.73 -4.20
C TRP A 76 12.88 -5.02 -4.55
N VAL A 77 13.45 -5.80 -5.47
CA VAL A 77 12.85 -7.05 -5.98
C VAL A 77 12.77 -8.14 -4.89
N SER A 78 13.41 -7.93 -3.74
CA SER A 78 13.30 -8.82 -2.59
C SER A 78 12.06 -8.59 -1.73
N ILE A 79 11.29 -7.52 -2.00
CA ILE A 79 9.99 -7.30 -1.38
C ILE A 79 9.00 -8.31 -1.97
N PRO A 80 8.31 -9.12 -1.15
CA PRO A 80 7.33 -10.06 -1.67
C PRO A 80 6.14 -9.38 -2.32
N ASP A 81 5.70 -9.91 -3.46
CA ASP A 81 4.54 -9.39 -4.19
C ASP A 81 3.21 -9.85 -3.56
N PRO A 82 2.33 -8.94 -3.13
CA PRO A 82 0.99 -9.29 -2.71
C PRO A 82 0.15 -9.80 -3.88
N THR A 83 -0.75 -10.75 -3.61
CA THR A 83 -1.69 -11.28 -4.61
C THR A 83 -3.06 -10.63 -4.41
N PHE A 84 -3.74 -10.37 -5.53
CA PHE A 84 -5.03 -9.71 -5.54
C PHE A 84 -6.02 -10.41 -6.46
N ASP A 85 -7.28 -10.46 -6.03
CA ASP A 85 -8.42 -10.82 -6.88
C ASP A 85 -9.19 -9.55 -7.23
N ILE A 86 -9.58 -9.45 -8.51
CA ILE A 86 -10.31 -8.31 -9.04
C ILE A 86 -11.64 -8.79 -9.59
N THR A 87 -12.73 -8.23 -9.07
CA THR A 87 -14.09 -8.60 -9.47
C THR A 87 -14.95 -7.38 -9.73
N TRP A 88 -15.96 -7.51 -10.59
CA TRP A 88 -17.01 -6.50 -10.71
C TRP A 88 -18.00 -6.63 -9.55
N GLU A 89 -18.68 -5.54 -9.21
CA GLU A 89 -19.74 -5.54 -8.17
C GLU A 89 -20.87 -6.53 -8.49
N ASN A 90 -21.16 -6.75 -9.77
CA ASN A 90 -22.12 -7.75 -10.21
C ASN A 90 -21.65 -9.21 -9.99
N GLY A 91 -20.49 -9.42 -9.37
CA GLY A 91 -19.90 -10.72 -9.04
C GLY A 91 -19.28 -11.45 -10.22
N SER A 92 -19.25 -10.83 -11.40
CA SER A 92 -18.58 -11.42 -12.56
C SER A 92 -17.08 -11.16 -12.51
N SER A 93 -16.31 -12.15 -13.00
CA SER A 93 -14.88 -11.97 -13.21
C SER A 93 -14.66 -10.91 -14.28
N ILE A 94 -13.68 -10.06 -14.04
CA ILE A 94 -13.29 -8.99 -14.95
C ILE A 94 -12.77 -9.49 -16.31
N GLY A 95 -12.36 -10.76 -16.41
CA GLY A 95 -11.93 -11.39 -17.66
C GLY A 95 -10.81 -10.63 -18.36
N PHE A 96 -10.88 -10.50 -19.69
CA PHE A 96 -9.86 -9.81 -20.49
C PHE A 96 -9.76 -8.30 -20.21
N TYR A 97 -10.82 -7.65 -19.71
CA TYR A 97 -10.77 -6.23 -19.33
C TYR A 97 -9.82 -5.98 -18.15
N GLY A 98 -9.55 -7.02 -17.36
CA GLY A 98 -8.58 -6.98 -16.27
C GLY A 98 -7.16 -6.88 -16.74
N LEU A 99 -6.89 -7.18 -18.02
CA LEU A 99 -5.56 -6.98 -18.57
C LEU A 99 -5.13 -5.52 -18.50
N ILE A 100 -6.03 -4.55 -18.60
CA ILE A 100 -5.68 -3.12 -18.49
C ILE A 100 -5.11 -2.81 -17.10
N PHE A 101 -5.75 -3.35 -16.05
CA PHE A 101 -5.31 -3.20 -14.67
C PHE A 101 -4.08 -4.05 -14.37
N ILE A 102 -4.02 -5.28 -14.90
CA ILE A 102 -2.83 -6.14 -14.81
C ILE A 102 -1.63 -5.47 -15.52
N PHE A 103 -1.81 -4.84 -16.68
CA PHE A 103 -0.73 -4.08 -17.34
C PHE A 103 -0.33 -2.89 -16.49
N TYR A 104 -1.28 -2.21 -15.85
CA TYR A 104 -0.96 -1.16 -14.90
C TYR A 104 -0.13 -1.68 -13.71
N PHE A 105 -0.49 -2.82 -13.11
CA PHE A 105 0.23 -3.42 -11.97
C PHE A 105 1.57 -4.04 -12.33
N ILE A 106 1.66 -4.72 -13.48
CA ILE A 106 2.91 -5.31 -14.00
C ILE A 106 3.90 -4.21 -14.41
N VAL A 107 3.41 -3.08 -14.92
CA VAL A 107 4.28 -1.98 -15.34
C VAL A 107 4.65 -1.07 -14.18
N SER A 108 3.80 -0.93 -13.16
CA SER A 108 4.13 -0.09 -11.99
C SER A 108 4.96 -0.81 -10.94
N ASP A 109 4.95 -2.14 -10.85
CA ASP A 109 5.71 -2.95 -9.86
C ASP A 109 5.41 -2.59 -8.38
N THR A 110 4.40 -1.73 -8.13
CA THR A 110 4.27 -0.99 -6.86
C THR A 110 2.82 -0.57 -6.56
N PHE A 111 1.90 -1.51 -6.53
CA PHE A 111 0.57 -1.20 -6.01
C PHE A 111 0.54 -1.17 -4.47
N VAL A 112 1.31 -2.04 -3.84
CA VAL A 112 1.38 -2.15 -2.37
C VAL A 112 2.82 -2.38 -1.96
N VAL A 113 3.30 -1.55 -1.03
CA VAL A 113 4.64 -1.66 -0.44
C VAL A 113 4.52 -1.72 1.09
N PRO A 114 5.50 -2.30 1.79
CA PRO A 114 5.56 -2.25 3.25
C PRO A 114 5.55 -0.81 3.77
N ILE A 115 5.05 -0.61 4.98
CA ILE A 115 5.05 0.68 5.67
C ILE A 115 6.15 0.73 6.74
N GLY A 116 6.47 1.95 7.20
CA GLY A 116 7.36 2.19 8.34
C GLY A 116 8.61 2.98 7.97
N ASN A 117 9.59 2.36 7.32
CA ASN A 117 10.84 3.03 6.92
C ASN A 117 10.81 3.49 5.46
N TYR A 118 10.13 4.60 5.20
CA TYR A 118 9.96 5.17 3.86
C TYR A 118 11.27 5.67 3.23
N THR A 119 12.27 6.08 4.03
CA THR A 119 13.59 6.44 3.50
C THR A 119 14.27 5.23 2.86
N LEU A 120 14.25 4.07 3.52
CA LEU A 120 14.80 2.84 2.98
C LEU A 120 14.08 2.42 1.69
N LEU A 121 12.75 2.53 1.64
CA LEU A 121 12.00 2.22 0.41
C LEU A 121 12.41 3.14 -0.74
N GLY A 122 12.55 4.44 -0.47
CA GLY A 122 13.06 5.40 -1.45
C GLY A 122 14.42 5.00 -2.01
N GLU A 123 15.38 4.67 -1.14
CA GLU A 123 16.73 4.25 -1.53
C GLU A 123 16.72 2.95 -2.37
N LEU A 124 15.95 1.94 -1.96
CA LEU A 124 15.85 0.67 -2.68
C LEU A 124 15.19 0.83 -4.06
N TYR A 125 14.19 1.71 -4.19
CA TYR A 125 13.53 1.96 -5.46
C TYR A 125 14.43 2.76 -6.43
N GLU A 126 15.12 3.78 -5.91
CA GLU A 126 16.09 4.58 -6.66
C GLU A 126 17.21 3.72 -7.27
N ASP A 127 17.75 2.78 -6.49
CA ASP A 127 18.86 1.92 -6.93
C ASP A 127 18.44 0.83 -7.95
N SER A 128 17.15 0.47 -8.01
CA SER A 128 16.67 -0.69 -8.77
C SER A 128 16.01 -0.34 -10.10
N LEU A 129 15.05 0.60 -10.11
CA LEU A 129 14.05 0.70 -11.20
C LEU A 129 13.76 2.14 -11.67
N TYR A 130 14.32 3.15 -11.03
CA TYR A 130 13.74 4.49 -11.05
C TYR A 130 14.22 5.42 -12.18
N ASN A 131 13.25 6.16 -12.78
CA ASN A 131 13.45 7.31 -13.66
C ASN A 131 12.35 8.38 -13.41
N GLY A 132 12.26 8.91 -12.18
CA GLY A 132 11.10 9.68 -11.70
C GLY A 132 11.39 10.81 -10.71
N THR A 133 10.39 11.16 -9.86
CA THR A 133 10.53 11.91 -8.59
C THR A 133 10.00 11.02 -7.43
N ILE A 134 10.74 10.85 -6.32
CA ILE A 134 10.26 10.08 -5.15
C ILE A 134 9.75 11.08 -4.11
N TYR A 135 8.60 10.79 -3.52
CA TYR A 135 8.03 11.54 -2.41
C TYR A 135 8.12 10.74 -1.12
N ASN A 136 9.04 11.14 -0.25
CA ASN A 136 9.22 10.55 1.07
C ASN A 136 8.79 11.56 2.13
N SER A 137 7.70 11.27 2.84
CA SER A 137 7.24 12.02 4.00
C SER A 137 7.20 11.12 5.23
N ALA A 138 7.02 11.71 6.42
CA ALA A 138 6.81 10.94 7.65
C ALA A 138 5.50 10.14 7.64
N SER A 139 4.55 10.49 6.76
CA SER A 139 3.20 9.94 6.75
C SER A 139 2.81 9.24 5.45
N TYR A 140 3.62 9.35 4.40
CA TYR A 140 3.32 8.77 3.09
C TYR A 140 4.60 8.54 2.30
N TRP A 141 4.54 7.56 1.39
CA TRP A 141 5.58 7.24 0.42
C TRP A 141 4.93 7.14 -0.94
N GLY A 142 5.47 7.83 -1.93
CA GLY A 142 4.95 7.78 -3.28
C GLY A 142 6.02 8.10 -4.30
N MET A 143 5.64 8.03 -5.57
CA MET A 143 6.55 8.32 -6.66
C MET A 143 5.80 8.84 -7.87
N GLN A 144 6.48 9.69 -8.60
CA GLN A 144 6.08 10.19 -9.90
C GLN A 144 6.99 9.58 -10.95
N LEU A 145 6.42 8.86 -11.91
CA LEU A 145 7.16 8.38 -13.06
C LEU A 145 7.22 9.51 -14.10
N ASN A 146 8.41 10.03 -14.40
CA ASN A 146 8.56 11.18 -15.29
C ASN A 146 8.33 10.83 -16.77
N ASP A 147 8.42 9.54 -17.13
CA ASP A 147 8.38 9.08 -18.53
C ASP A 147 7.11 8.29 -18.91
N PHE A 148 6.14 8.11 -18.01
CA PHE A 148 4.90 7.40 -18.37
C PHE A 148 3.84 8.36 -18.95
N GLU A 149 4.03 8.75 -20.22
CA GLU A 149 2.99 9.42 -21.01
C GLU A 149 1.98 8.39 -21.53
N PHE A 150 0.81 8.26 -20.89
CA PHE A 150 -0.32 7.55 -21.49
C PHE A 150 -1.15 8.55 -22.29
N SER A 151 -0.97 8.58 -23.61
CA SER A 151 -1.70 9.47 -24.52
C SER A 151 -1.54 10.98 -24.19
N GLY A 152 -0.34 11.41 -23.80
CA GLY A 152 -0.02 12.83 -23.55
C GLY A 152 -0.49 13.38 -22.20
N ASN A 153 -0.96 12.52 -21.29
CA ASN A 153 -1.24 12.89 -19.90
C ASN A 153 -0.18 12.28 -18.98
N THR A 154 0.36 13.10 -18.08
CA THR A 154 1.22 12.63 -16.98
C THR A 154 0.35 11.89 -15.97
N LEU A 155 0.66 10.62 -15.71
CA LEU A 155 0.00 9.88 -14.64
C LEU A 155 0.73 10.16 -13.32
N ASP A 156 0.00 10.72 -12.36
CA ASP A 156 0.50 11.05 -11.02
C ASP A 156 -0.05 10.04 -10.01
N ILE A 157 0.81 9.31 -9.30
CA ILE A 157 0.42 8.28 -8.33
C ILE A 157 0.86 8.73 -6.93
N HIS A 158 -0.11 8.99 -6.08
CA HIS A 158 0.10 9.26 -4.65
C HIS A 158 -0.41 8.06 -3.85
N VAL A 159 0.45 7.49 -3.01
CA VAL A 159 0.10 6.47 -2.01
C VAL A 159 0.30 7.06 -0.61
#